data_AF-A0A9Q3P918-F1
#
_entry.id   AF-A0A9Q3P918-F1
#
_cell.length_a   1.000
_cell.length_b   1.000
_cell.length_c   1.000
_cell.angle_alpha   90.00
_cell.angle_beta   90.00
_cell.angle_gamma   90.00
#
_symmetry.space_group_name_H-M   'P 1'
#
loop_
_entity.id
_entity.type
_entity.pdbx_description
1 polymer ?
#
loop_
_entity_poly.entity_id
_entity_poly.type
_entity_poly.pdbx_seq_one_letter_code
_entity_poly.pdbx_strand_id
1 'polypeptide(L)'
;EKAVEVKPSEEFSRKHPVFPVSLVKPYFQTEEDKFPSRKKTPTSPEIVEVKDSCGPVKRIIKGGKIRLNGKDQRQYLVRFKHQTADKDKWLEEDAIPDGNLHLRRFRASRRT
;
A
#
# COMPACT_ATOMS: atom_id res chain seq x y z
N GLU A 1 -21.63 28.33 20.35
CA GLU A 1 -21.44 28.57 18.90
C GLU A 1 -21.60 30.06 18.64
N LYS A 2 -20.67 30.70 17.92
CA LYS A 2 -20.76 32.13 17.55
C LYS A 2 -20.79 32.22 16.03
N ALA A 3 -21.92 32.66 15.47
CA ALA A 3 -22.04 32.98 14.05
C ALA A 3 -21.94 34.49 13.86
N VAL A 4 -21.23 34.93 12.82
CA VAL A 4 -21.09 36.35 12.46
C VAL A 4 -21.64 36.51 11.05
N GLU A 5 -22.70 37.32 10.90
CA GLU A 5 -23.28 37.65 9.60
C GLU A 5 -22.53 38.82 8.96
N VAL A 6 -22.06 38.63 7.72
CA VAL A 6 -21.36 39.66 6.94
C VAL A 6 -22.21 40.05 5.74
N LYS A 7 -22.67 41.31 5.70
CA LYS A 7 -23.40 41.89 4.57
C LYS A 7 -22.42 42.69 3.69
N PRO A 8 -22.08 42.24 2.47
CA PRO A 8 -21.18 42.97 1.60
C PRO A 8 -21.82 44.27 1.11
N SER A 9 -21.04 45.34 0.96
CA SER A 9 -21.49 46.58 0.30
C SER A 9 -21.65 46.37 -1.21
N GLU A 10 -22.39 47.25 -1.86
CA GLU A 10 -22.80 47.13 -3.28
C GLU A 10 -21.61 46.91 -4.23
N GLU A 11 -20.48 47.57 -3.95
CA GLU A 11 -19.22 47.48 -4.71
C GLU A 11 -18.57 46.08 -4.67
N PHE A 12 -18.86 45.28 -3.63
CA PHE A 12 -18.32 43.93 -3.45
C PHE A 12 -19.34 42.82 -3.73
N SER A 13 -20.57 43.17 -4.10
CA SER A 13 -21.65 42.21 -4.42
C SER A 13 -21.31 41.25 -5.58
N ARG A 14 -20.45 41.68 -6.50
CA ARG A 14 -20.04 40.91 -7.70
C ARG A 14 -18.77 40.07 -7.49
N LYS A 15 -18.10 40.20 -6.34
CA LYS A 15 -16.90 39.44 -6.01
C LYS A 15 -17.25 38.38 -4.97
N HIS A 16 -16.65 37.19 -5.08
CA HIS A 16 -16.78 36.21 -4.01
C HIS A 16 -16.08 36.75 -2.75
N PRO A 17 -16.72 36.66 -1.56
CA PRO A 17 -16.10 37.10 -0.33
C PRO A 17 -14.84 36.26 -0.07
N VAL A 18 -13.71 36.94 0.07
CA VAL A 18 -12.44 36.30 0.42
C VAL A 18 -12.15 36.63 1.88
N PHE A 19 -12.13 35.61 2.72
CA PHE A 19 -11.75 35.76 4.11
C PHE A 19 -10.24 35.52 4.24
N PRO A 20 -9.50 36.37 4.96
CA PRO A 20 -8.13 36.08 5.29
C PRO A 20 -8.11 34.84 6.17
N VAL A 21 -7.64 33.73 5.62
CA VAL A 21 -7.30 32.55 6.40
C VAL A 21 -5.93 32.79 7.01
N SER A 22 -5.82 32.74 8.33
CA SER A 22 -4.51 32.75 8.96
C SER A 22 -3.78 31.47 8.56
N LEU A 23 -2.65 31.60 7.87
CA LEU A 23 -1.77 30.47 7.54
C LEU A 23 -0.98 29.96 8.77
N VAL A 24 -1.26 30.51 9.95
CA VAL A 24 -0.63 30.12 11.20
C VAL A 24 -1.21 28.78 11.61
N LYS A 25 -0.46 27.71 11.34
CA LYS A 25 -0.74 26.42 11.95
C LYS A 25 -0.64 26.59 13.48
N PRO A 26 -1.66 26.22 14.25
CA PRO A 26 -1.51 26.15 15.68
C PRO A 26 -0.37 25.18 15.99
N TYR A 27 0.66 25.68 16.67
CA TYR A 27 1.73 24.83 17.19
C TYR A 27 1.13 23.99 18.31
N PHE A 28 0.87 22.72 18.01
CA PHE A 28 0.51 21.76 19.04
C PHE A 28 1.77 21.39 19.80
N GLN A 29 1.66 21.37 21.12
CA GLN A 29 2.68 20.79 21.98
C GLN A 29 2.97 19.36 21.54
N THR A 30 4.25 18.99 21.53
CA THR A 30 4.68 17.62 21.32
C THR A 30 4.04 16.70 22.36
N GLU A 31 3.76 15.44 22.03
CA GLU A 31 3.16 14.47 22.99
C GLU A 31 3.97 14.37 24.30
N GLU A 32 5.27 14.62 24.22
CA GLU A 32 6.19 14.68 25.35
C GLU A 32 5.89 15.85 26.29
N ASP A 33 5.62 17.04 25.74
CA ASP A 33 5.25 18.23 26.51
C ASP A 33 3.83 18.12 27.07
N LYS A 34 2.93 17.50 26.31
CA LYS A 34 1.53 17.32 26.68
C LYS A 34 1.35 16.27 27.78
N PHE A 35 2.22 15.25 27.82
CA PHE A 35 2.16 14.16 28.78
C PHE A 35 3.56 13.80 29.31
N PRO A 36 4.19 14.65 30.17
CA PRO A 36 5.56 14.47 30.63
C PRO A 36 5.77 13.17 31.44
N SER A 37 4.70 12.63 32.04
CA SER A 37 4.74 11.40 32.83
C SER A 37 4.58 10.12 31.98
N ARG A 38 4.38 10.23 30.65
CA ARG A 38 4.16 9.07 29.78
C ARG A 38 5.49 8.38 29.48
N LYS A 39 5.72 7.23 30.10
CA LYS A 39 6.87 6.37 29.76
C LYS A 39 6.72 5.90 28.31
N LYS A 40 7.70 6.21 27.46
CA LYS A 40 7.80 5.70 26.09
C LYS A 40 7.90 4.18 26.17
N THR A 41 6.81 3.46 25.87
CA THR A 41 6.88 2.01 25.68
C THR A 41 7.71 1.72 24.43
N PRO A 42 8.59 0.71 24.46
CA PRO A 42 9.39 0.37 23.30
C PRO A 42 8.51 -0.06 22.12
N THR A 43 9.07 0.25 20.95
CA THR A 43 8.65 0.03 19.57
C THR A 43 7.62 -1.07 19.35
N SER A 44 6.63 -0.75 18.50
CA SER A 44 5.65 -1.66 17.92
C SER A 44 6.24 -3.04 17.60
N PRO A 45 5.50 -4.14 17.79
CA PRO A 45 6.01 -5.46 17.48
C PRO A 45 6.55 -5.50 16.06
N GLU A 46 7.75 -6.03 15.92
CA GLU A 46 8.35 -6.34 14.63
C GLU A 46 7.33 -7.17 13.84
N ILE A 47 6.92 -6.66 12.68
CA ILE A 47 6.03 -7.41 11.79
C ILE A 47 6.87 -8.58 11.30
N VAL A 48 6.74 -9.71 11.97
CA VAL A 48 7.30 -10.97 11.48
C VAL A 48 6.57 -11.23 10.18
N GLU A 49 7.25 -11.04 9.04
CA GLU A 49 6.79 -11.54 7.76
C GLU A 49 6.63 -13.04 7.95
N VAL A 50 5.39 -13.47 8.22
CA VAL A 50 5.03 -14.87 8.23
C VAL A 50 5.44 -15.34 6.85
N LYS A 51 6.51 -16.15 6.79
CA LYS A 51 6.85 -16.90 5.59
C LYS A 51 5.65 -17.79 5.34
N ASP A 52 4.70 -17.27 4.58
CA ASP A 52 3.57 -18.01 4.08
C ASP A 52 4.17 -19.22 3.40
N SER A 53 4.08 -20.37 4.05
CA SER A 53 4.54 -21.62 3.47
C SER A 53 3.68 -21.82 2.24
N CYS A 54 4.23 -21.47 1.09
CA CYS A 54 3.55 -21.58 -0.17
C CYS A 54 3.20 -23.05 -0.35
N GLY A 55 1.90 -23.35 -0.35
CA GLY A 55 1.42 -24.71 -0.58
C GLY A 55 1.92 -25.25 -1.92
N PRO A 56 1.75 -26.56 -2.17
CA PRO A 56 2.24 -27.16 -3.40
C PRO A 56 1.60 -26.49 -4.63
N VAL A 57 2.43 -26.12 -5.59
CA VAL A 57 2.01 -25.38 -6.78
C VAL A 57 1.25 -26.29 -7.75
N LYS A 58 0.13 -25.81 -8.27
CA LYS A 58 -0.64 -26.50 -9.32
C LYS A 58 -0.15 -26.08 -10.71
N ARG A 59 -0.14 -24.78 -10.98
CA ARG A 59 0.33 -24.21 -12.26
C ARG A 59 0.56 -22.70 -12.15
N ILE A 60 1.32 -22.17 -13.11
CA ILE A 60 1.47 -20.73 -13.35
C ILE A 60 0.42 -20.30 -14.37
N ILE A 61 -0.27 -19.20 -14.08
CA ILE A 61 -1.35 -18.67 -14.92
C ILE A 61 -0.82 -17.56 -15.83
N LYS A 62 -0.05 -16.63 -15.25
CA LYS A 62 0.38 -15.42 -15.93
C LYS A 62 1.81 -15.07 -15.53
N GLY A 63 2.54 -14.42 -16.44
CA GLY A 63 3.83 -13.79 -16.16
C GLY A 63 3.71 -12.29 -16.29
N GLY A 64 4.43 -11.56 -15.44
CA GLY A 64 4.50 -10.11 -15.41
C GLY A 64 5.94 -9.65 -15.15
N LYS A 65 6.19 -8.37 -15.38
CA LYS A 65 7.43 -7.69 -14.99
C LYS A 65 7.05 -6.47 -14.17
N ILE A 66 7.74 -6.27 -13.06
CA ILE A 66 7.57 -5.10 -12.21
C ILE A 66 8.94 -4.46 -11.97
N ARG A 67 8.95 -3.16 -11.73
CA ARG A 67 10.16 -2.42 -11.39
C ARG A 67 10.11 -2.04 -9.91
N LEU A 68 10.88 -2.75 -9.09
CA LEU A 68 11.03 -2.49 -7.66
C LEU A 68 12.44 -1.99 -7.40
N ASN A 69 12.57 -0.88 -6.67
CA ASN A 69 13.87 -0.27 -6.32
C ASN A 69 14.79 -0.05 -7.53
N GLY A 70 14.23 0.34 -8.67
CA GLY A 70 14.96 0.58 -9.92
C GLY A 70 15.39 -0.66 -10.69
N LYS A 71 15.18 -1.87 -10.14
CA LYS A 71 15.49 -3.16 -10.78
C LYS A 71 14.23 -3.77 -11.39
N ASP A 72 14.36 -4.29 -12.60
CA ASP A 72 13.29 -5.03 -13.25
C ASP A 72 13.29 -6.47 -12.74
N GLN A 73 12.20 -6.87 -12.08
CA GLN A 73 11.98 -8.22 -11.57
C GLN A 73 10.83 -8.90 -12.32
N ARG A 74 10.99 -10.20 -12.56
CA ARG A 74 9.94 -11.04 -13.16
C ARG A 74 9.09 -11.63 -12.06
N GLN A 75 7.79 -11.56 -12.23
CA GLN A 75 6.84 -12.20 -11.33
C GLN A 75 5.89 -13.11 -12.10
N TYR A 76 5.38 -14.12 -11.41
CA TYR A 76 4.48 -15.12 -11.95
C TYR A 76 3.28 -15.27 -11.05
N LEU A 77 2.08 -15.26 -11.63
CA LEU A 77 0.83 -15.53 -10.91
C LEU A 77 0.68 -17.04 -10.75
N VAL A 78 0.79 -17.51 -9.51
CA VAL A 78 0.82 -18.92 -9.16
C VAL A 78 -0.51 -19.35 -8.57
N ARG A 79 -1.05 -20.47 -9.08
CA ARG A 79 -2.19 -21.16 -8.50
C ARG A 79 -1.73 -22.36 -7.70
N PHE A 80 -2.16 -22.43 -6.45
CA PHE A 80 -1.83 -23.53 -5.54
C PHE A 80 -2.79 -24.72 -5.71
N LYS A 81 -2.33 -25.92 -5.36
CA LYS A 81 -3.19 -27.09 -5.30
C LYS A 81 -4.18 -26.93 -4.14
N HIS A 82 -5.41 -27.41 -4.35
CA HIS A 82 -6.48 -27.39 -3.34
C HIS A 82 -6.88 -25.99 -2.82
N GLN A 83 -6.47 -24.93 -3.51
CA GLN A 83 -6.89 -23.55 -3.20
C GLN A 83 -7.73 -22.96 -4.33
N THR A 84 -8.62 -22.04 -3.97
CA THR A 84 -9.45 -21.28 -4.92
C THR A 84 -8.63 -20.18 -5.59
N ALA A 85 -9.17 -19.63 -6.69
CA ALA A 85 -8.51 -18.57 -7.46
C ALA A 85 -8.26 -17.30 -6.64
N ASP A 86 -9.01 -17.07 -5.57
CA ASP A 86 -8.86 -15.90 -4.69
C ASP A 86 -7.54 -15.92 -3.92
N LYS A 87 -6.92 -17.10 -3.79
CA LYS A 87 -5.62 -17.28 -3.13
C LYS A 87 -4.44 -17.33 -4.10
N ASP A 88 -4.68 -17.06 -5.39
CA ASP A 88 -3.59 -16.97 -6.37
C ASP A 88 -2.68 -15.79 -6.01
N LYS A 89 -1.36 -16.00 -5.98
CA LYS A 89 -0.38 -14.99 -5.57
C LYS A 89 0.65 -14.73 -6.65
N TRP A 90 1.09 -13.48 -6.76
CA TRP A 90 2.25 -13.11 -7.57
C TRP A 90 3.52 -13.42 -6.79
N LEU A 91 4.38 -14.26 -7.36
CA LEU A 91 5.64 -14.68 -6.76
C LEU A 91 6.80 -14.43 -7.70
N GLU A 92 7.97 -14.15 -7.14
CA GLU A 92 9.24 -14.13 -7.86
C GLU A 92 9.68 -15.53 -8.28
N GLU A 93 10.60 -15.64 -9.24
CA GLU A 93 11.09 -16.93 -9.77
C GLU A 93 11.66 -17.83 -8.66
N ASP A 94 12.37 -17.24 -7.69
CA ASP A 94 13.02 -17.96 -6.58
C ASP A 94 12.06 -18.38 -5.46
N ALA A 95 10.91 -17.71 -5.36
CA ALA A 95 9.93 -17.96 -4.30
C ALA A 95 8.94 -19.09 -4.63
N ILE A 96 9.02 -19.66 -5.83
CA ILE A 96 8.07 -20.69 -6.31
C ILE A 96 8.62 -22.08 -5.98
N PRO A 97 7.91 -22.89 -5.16
CA PRO A 97 8.26 -24.30 -4.96
C PRO A 97 8.27 -25.06 -6.30
N ASP A 98 9.34 -25.81 -6.57
CA ASP A 98 9.55 -26.52 -7.84
C ASP A 98 9.40 -25.63 -9.10
N GLY A 99 9.79 -24.35 -8.98
CA GLY A 99 9.57 -23.31 -9.98
C GLY A 99 10.04 -23.70 -11.39
N ASN A 100 11.19 -24.36 -11.52
CA ASN A 100 11.74 -24.78 -12.81
C ASN A 100 10.78 -25.66 -13.64
N LEU A 101 10.12 -26.63 -13.00
CA LEU A 101 9.18 -27.52 -13.67
C LEU A 101 7.96 -26.75 -14.18
N HIS A 102 7.40 -25.90 -13.31
CA HIS A 102 6.20 -25.14 -13.60
C HIS A 102 6.43 -24.03 -14.63
N LEU A 103 7.59 -23.34 -14.54
CA LEU A 103 8.00 -22.33 -15.50
C LEU A 103 8.29 -22.93 -16.87
N ARG A 104 8.91 -24.11 -16.94
CA ARG A 104 9.12 -24.81 -18.21
C ARG A 104 7.79 -25.13 -18.89
N ARG A 105 6.82 -25.68 -18.14
CA ARG A 105 5.48 -25.98 -18.66
C ARG A 105 4.75 -24.72 -19.12
N PHE A 106 4.79 -23.64 -18.34
CA PHE A 106 4.18 -22.35 -18.70
C PHE A 106 4.82 -21.72 -19.95
N ARG A 107 6.16 -21.77 -20.07
CA ARG A 107 6.87 -21.29 -21.26
C ARG A 107 6.52 -22.13 -22.49
N ALA A 108 6.38 -23.45 -22.34
CA ALA A 108 5.97 -24.33 -23.44
C ALA A 108 4.54 -24.02 -23.91
N SER A 109 3.58 -23.84 -23.00
CA SER A 109 2.18 -23.55 -23.35
C SER A 109 1.95 -22.20 -24.00
N ARG A 110 2.92 -21.28 -23.95
CA ARG A 110 2.84 -19.95 -24.61
C ARG A 110 3.49 -19.91 -26.00
N ARG A 111 4.21 -20.97 -26.38
CA ARG A 111 4.87 -21.05 -27.70
C ARG A 111 3.96 -21.65 -28.77
N THR A 112 3.04 -22.53 -28.36
CA THR A 112 1.90 -23.00 -29.16
C THR A 112 0.82 -21.95 -29.19
#